data_AF-A0A2J7QP13-F1
#
_entry.id   AF-A0A2J7QP13-F1
#
_cell.length_a   1.000
_cell.length_b   1.000
_cell.length_c   1.000
_cell.angle_alpha   90.00
_cell.angle_beta   90.00
_cell.angle_gamma   90.00
#
_symmetry.space_group_name_H-M   'P 1'
#
loop_
_entity.id
_entity.type
_entity.pdbx_description
1 polymer ?
#
loop_
_entity_poly.entity_id
_entity_poly.type
_entity_poly.pdbx_seq_one_letter_code
_entity_poly.pdbx_strand_id
1 'polypeptide(L)'
;MSENLDSNPFTALFSSMNDAESFAQQQIQHLSSAENAVEVIPETDNPVSNVDDLTVSLQAKECLEVNRLVEDVFNVTLNNHSRSGMINDLVFLEELSTAVAPQDWIDIETLEHALFERLLLEDPARQVIGRNVCGREGSSPTNMHATQKEVITYLFECHRRLAMKSGPENNCHNKLISQMLSLVLRNAATALRQPALFESQELHSQILQLVSDNSISKTDLCKFFDGLVKQFVLDDGEVSAVDTLCLAFTSTLDTIHSDLTRSNLFTFNRSYLSLLHIFSSNSQLGSVLIVHSTPKDSHLGLTYADTLLGSILSLSCLPKVQDGPYEFFEKPSLQVASVTEGNIWTATEAVIENLYMIFHALLKHSNEVRHQTLCWLADCLHANVGRGKLWNSHGLNIGASSYVSDGFMLNLTGVLLRLCQPF
;
A
#
# COMPACT_ATOMS: atom_id res chain seq x y z
N MET A 1 -23.36 42.69 -11.20
CA MET A 1 -22.56 43.54 -10.27
C MET A 1 -23.53 44.35 -9.43
N SER A 2 -23.20 44.71 -8.19
CA SER A 2 -24.12 45.49 -7.34
C SER A 2 -24.49 46.81 -8.01
N GLU A 3 -25.77 47.10 -8.19
CA GLU A 3 -26.26 48.34 -8.84
C GLU A 3 -25.91 49.61 -8.06
N ASN A 4 -25.47 49.47 -6.82
CA ASN A 4 -25.10 50.57 -5.95
C ASN A 4 -23.57 50.67 -5.86
N LEU A 5 -22.99 51.66 -6.53
CA LEU A 5 -21.54 51.86 -6.61
C LEU A 5 -20.95 52.36 -5.28
N ASP A 6 -21.75 53.00 -4.42
CA ASP A 6 -21.33 53.52 -3.11
C ASP A 6 -21.01 52.40 -2.10
N SER A 7 -21.58 51.21 -2.29
CA SER A 7 -21.34 50.03 -1.44
C SER A 7 -20.42 49.00 -2.09
N ASN A 8 -19.89 49.29 -3.29
CA ASN A 8 -19.03 48.38 -4.02
C ASN A 8 -17.57 48.52 -3.54
N PRO A 9 -16.96 47.46 -2.96
CA PRO A 9 -15.60 47.52 -2.43
C PRO A 9 -14.52 47.75 -3.51
N PHE A 10 -14.86 47.55 -4.79
CA PHE A 10 -13.97 47.78 -5.92
C PHE A 10 -13.99 49.22 -6.44
N THR A 11 -14.90 50.08 -5.96
CA THR A 11 -14.95 51.51 -6.34
C THR A 11 -13.67 52.24 -5.95
N ALA A 12 -12.96 51.77 -4.92
CA ALA A 12 -11.66 52.30 -4.49
C ALA A 12 -10.51 52.08 -5.50
N LEU A 13 -10.71 51.25 -6.53
CA LEU A 13 -9.73 51.04 -7.60
C LEU A 13 -9.73 52.19 -8.64
N PHE A 14 -10.71 53.08 -8.58
CA PHE A 14 -10.84 54.20 -9.49
C PHE A 14 -10.44 55.51 -8.81
N SER A 15 -9.84 56.42 -9.59
CA SER A 15 -9.42 57.75 -9.13
C SER A 15 -10.58 58.63 -8.69
N SER A 16 -11.78 58.38 -9.21
CA SER A 16 -13.01 59.07 -8.83
C SER A 16 -14.24 58.20 -9.09
N MET A 17 -15.36 58.58 -8.47
CA MET A 17 -16.65 57.91 -8.66
C MET A 17 -17.14 57.97 -10.12
N ASN A 18 -16.86 59.08 -10.81
CA ASN A 18 -17.18 59.27 -12.22
C ASN A 18 -16.42 58.29 -13.13
N ASP A 19 -15.18 57.95 -12.75
CA ASP A 19 -14.37 57.00 -13.51
C ASP A 19 -14.92 55.57 -13.35
N ALA A 20 -15.39 55.22 -12.16
CA ALA A 20 -16.06 53.95 -11.88
C ALA A 20 -17.38 53.81 -12.66
N GLU A 21 -18.20 54.87 -12.70
CA GLU A 21 -19.43 54.91 -13.50
C GLU A 21 -19.18 54.77 -14.99
N SER A 22 -18.18 55.50 -15.52
CA SER A 22 -17.82 55.45 -16.94
C SER A 22 -17.34 54.06 -17.34
N PHE A 23 -16.57 53.40 -16.48
CA PHE A 23 -16.10 52.02 -16.70
C PHE A 23 -17.27 51.02 -16.70
N ALA A 24 -18.20 51.13 -15.75
CA ALA A 24 -19.38 50.28 -15.68
C ALA A 24 -20.27 50.44 -16.93
N GLN A 25 -20.48 51.68 -17.39
CA GLN A 25 -21.26 51.96 -18.60
C GLN A 25 -20.60 51.42 -19.88
N GLN A 26 -19.27 51.52 -19.99
CA GLN A 26 -18.53 50.93 -21.11
C GLN A 26 -18.66 49.41 -21.15
N GLN A 27 -18.65 48.74 -19.99
CA GLN A 27 -18.79 47.29 -19.92
C GLN A 27 -20.20 46.83 -20.32
N ILE A 28 -21.24 47.58 -19.94
CA ILE A 28 -22.64 47.33 -20.36
C ILE A 28 -22.81 47.54 -21.87
N GLN A 29 -22.17 48.57 -22.45
CA GLN A 29 -22.15 48.76 -23.90
C GLN A 29 -21.40 47.63 -24.62
N HIS A 30 -20.32 47.12 -24.05
CA HIS A 30 -19.57 46.00 -24.62
C HIS A 30 -20.34 44.67 -24.58
N LEU A 31 -21.17 44.46 -23.56
CA LEU A 31 -22.05 43.28 -23.41
C LEU A 31 -23.25 43.36 -24.36
N SER A 32 -23.87 44.53 -24.53
CA SER A 32 -24.99 44.73 -25.46
C SER A 32 -24.59 44.73 -26.95
N SER A 33 -23.31 44.92 -27.25
CA SER A 33 -22.77 44.82 -28.61
C SER A 33 -22.55 43.38 -29.08
N ALA A 34 -22.41 42.43 -28.13
CA ALA A 34 -22.15 41.02 -28.42
C ALA A 34 -23.43 40.20 -28.67
N GLU A 35 -24.61 40.70 -28.26
CA GLU A 35 -25.90 40.02 -28.42
C GLU A 35 -26.64 40.35 -29.74
N ASN A 36 -26.11 41.25 -30.58
CA ASN A 36 -26.78 41.73 -31.81
C ASN A 36 -26.33 41.05 -33.12
N ALA A 37 -25.72 39.86 -33.07
CA ALA A 37 -25.37 39.07 -34.25
C ALA A 37 -26.13 37.73 -34.30
N VAL A 38 -27.47 37.78 -34.23
CA VAL A 38 -28.34 36.64 -34.57
C VAL A 38 -29.46 37.15 -35.47
N GLU A 39 -29.55 36.59 -36.67
CA GLU A 39 -30.60 36.87 -37.65
C GLU A 39 -31.98 36.49 -37.12
N VAL A 40 -32.93 37.40 -37.34
CA VAL A 40 -34.34 37.32 -36.96
C VAL A 40 -35.09 36.29 -37.82
N ILE A 41 -35.70 35.29 -37.19
CA ILE A 41 -36.84 34.50 -37.72
C ILE A 41 -37.88 34.41 -36.58
N PRO A 42 -39.19 34.60 -36.83
CA PRO A 42 -40.13 35.09 -35.82
C PRO A 42 -40.68 34.02 -34.88
N GLU A 43 -41.09 34.54 -33.73
CA GLU A 43 -41.72 33.92 -32.56
C GLU A 43 -42.82 32.89 -32.88
N THR A 44 -42.72 31.73 -32.23
CA THR A 44 -43.88 30.96 -31.77
C THR A 44 -43.64 30.52 -30.33
N ASP A 45 -44.53 30.98 -29.45
CA ASP A 45 -44.63 30.68 -28.02
C ASP A 45 -44.50 29.17 -27.71
N ASN A 46 -43.57 28.84 -26.81
CA ASN A 46 -43.67 27.68 -25.92
C ASN A 46 -42.68 27.84 -24.74
N PRO A 47 -43.14 27.81 -23.47
CA PRO A 47 -42.26 27.90 -22.32
C PRO A 47 -41.82 26.49 -21.91
N VAL A 48 -40.72 26.00 -22.47
CA VAL A 48 -40.03 24.79 -21.99
C VAL A 48 -38.53 25.02 -22.04
N SER A 49 -37.81 24.42 -21.07
CA SER A 49 -36.36 24.27 -20.92
C SER A 49 -35.53 25.50 -20.49
N ASN A 50 -35.51 25.76 -19.18
CA ASN A 50 -34.37 26.39 -18.48
C ASN A 50 -33.77 25.46 -17.40
N VAL A 51 -34.25 24.21 -17.29
CA VAL A 51 -33.75 23.24 -16.31
C VAL A 51 -32.58 22.44 -16.88
N ASP A 52 -32.64 22.07 -18.16
CA ASP A 52 -31.62 21.20 -18.80
C ASP A 52 -30.24 21.85 -18.89
N ASP A 53 -30.17 23.16 -19.20
CA ASP A 53 -28.91 23.89 -19.42
C ASP A 53 -28.07 24.06 -18.14
N LEU A 54 -28.74 24.20 -17.00
CA LEU A 54 -28.11 24.26 -15.67
C LEU A 54 -27.55 22.89 -15.23
N THR A 55 -28.27 21.80 -15.52
CA THR A 55 -27.79 20.43 -15.26
C THR A 55 -26.61 20.04 -16.14
N VAL A 56 -26.62 20.39 -17.42
CA VAL A 56 -25.49 20.14 -18.35
C VAL A 56 -24.23 20.89 -17.89
N SER A 57 -24.38 22.11 -17.37
CA SER A 57 -23.27 22.91 -16.81
C SER A 57 -22.68 22.30 -15.52
N LEU A 58 -23.50 21.68 -14.67
CA LEU A 58 -23.04 21.02 -13.44
C LEU A 58 -22.32 19.71 -13.75
N GLN A 59 -22.90 18.87 -14.61
CA GLN A 59 -22.31 17.59 -15.00
C GLN A 59 -20.96 17.78 -15.71
N ALA A 60 -20.83 18.80 -16.57
CA ALA A 60 -19.56 19.15 -17.21
C ALA A 60 -18.48 19.57 -16.19
N LYS A 61 -18.85 20.28 -15.12
CA LYS A 61 -17.92 20.65 -14.04
C LYS A 61 -17.46 19.45 -13.24
N GLU A 62 -18.37 18.53 -12.93
CA GLU A 62 -18.06 17.28 -12.24
C GLU A 62 -17.10 16.40 -13.08
N CYS A 63 -17.37 16.21 -14.37
CA CYS A 63 -16.48 15.48 -15.27
C CYS A 63 -15.07 16.11 -15.33
N LEU A 64 -14.99 17.44 -15.38
CA LEU A 64 -13.72 18.15 -15.37
C LEU A 64 -12.94 17.97 -14.05
N GLU A 65 -13.64 17.95 -12.92
CA GLU A 65 -13.04 17.70 -11.61
C GLU A 65 -12.51 16.27 -11.51
N VAL A 66 -13.28 15.28 -11.98
CA VAL A 66 -12.84 13.88 -12.05
C VAL A 66 -11.60 13.76 -12.92
N ASN A 67 -11.61 14.30 -14.13
CA ASN A 67 -10.47 14.21 -15.05
C ASN A 67 -9.19 14.83 -14.44
N ARG A 68 -9.32 16.00 -13.79
CA ARG A 68 -8.18 16.64 -13.10
C ARG A 68 -7.64 15.78 -11.97
N LEU A 69 -8.53 15.18 -11.17
CA LEU A 69 -8.11 14.28 -10.10
C LEU A 69 -7.43 13.04 -10.66
N VAL A 70 -7.91 12.53 -11.80
CA VAL A 70 -7.31 11.39 -12.48
C VAL A 70 -5.90 11.71 -12.99
N GLU A 71 -5.72 12.82 -13.69
CA GLU A 71 -4.41 13.25 -14.20
C GLU A 71 -3.41 13.49 -13.07
N ASP A 72 -3.85 14.02 -11.93
CA ASP A 72 -2.98 14.31 -10.78
C ASP A 72 -2.61 13.08 -9.94
N VAL A 73 -3.56 12.15 -9.75
CA VAL A 73 -3.36 10.95 -8.93
C VAL A 73 -2.73 9.82 -9.72
N PHE A 74 -3.26 9.54 -10.90
CA PHE A 74 -2.91 8.37 -11.72
C PHE A 74 -1.95 8.72 -12.86
N ASN A 75 -1.71 10.02 -13.14
CA ASN A 75 -0.83 10.42 -14.22
C ASN A 75 -1.18 9.80 -15.58
N VAL A 76 -2.48 9.67 -15.90
CA VAL A 76 -2.99 9.16 -17.18
C VAL A 76 -3.93 10.17 -17.84
N THR A 77 -4.04 10.14 -19.17
CA THR A 77 -4.93 11.02 -19.92
C THR A 77 -5.35 10.41 -21.26
N LEU A 78 -6.52 10.80 -21.77
CA LEU A 78 -7.01 10.47 -23.12
C LEU A 78 -6.77 11.61 -24.12
N ASN A 79 -6.20 12.72 -23.67
CA ASN A 79 -5.98 13.89 -24.51
C ASN A 79 -4.50 13.96 -24.95
N ASN A 80 -4.22 13.53 -26.17
CA ASN A 80 -2.88 13.61 -26.80
C ASN A 80 -2.40 15.07 -27.05
N HIS A 81 -3.28 16.04 -26.88
CA HIS A 81 -2.98 17.47 -27.01
C HIS A 81 -2.93 18.19 -25.67
N SER A 82 -3.02 17.46 -24.54
CA SER A 82 -2.97 18.04 -23.20
C SER A 82 -1.63 18.72 -22.96
N ARG A 83 -1.54 19.98 -23.39
CA ARG A 83 -0.57 20.97 -22.94
C ARG A 83 -1.18 21.63 -21.70
N SER A 84 -1.56 20.81 -20.71
CA SER A 84 -1.85 21.36 -19.40
C SER A 84 -0.61 22.16 -19.01
N GLY A 85 -0.78 23.44 -18.66
CA GLY A 85 0.34 24.30 -18.23
C GLY A 85 1.05 23.79 -16.97
N MET A 86 0.64 22.62 -16.44
CA MET A 86 1.30 21.90 -15.37
C MET A 86 2.43 21.02 -15.90
N ILE A 87 3.54 21.04 -15.18
CA ILE A 87 4.77 20.26 -15.40
C ILE A 87 4.52 18.82 -14.96
N ASN A 88 3.47 18.16 -15.46
CA ASN A 88 3.17 16.78 -15.10
C ASN A 88 3.36 15.89 -16.32
N ASP A 89 4.26 14.92 -16.19
CA ASP A 89 4.38 13.80 -17.12
C ASP A 89 3.08 12.96 -17.01
N LEU A 90 2.31 12.87 -18.09
CA LEU A 90 1.07 12.09 -18.17
C LEU A 90 1.24 10.97 -19.20
N VAL A 91 0.70 9.79 -18.92
CA VAL A 91 0.68 8.65 -19.84
C VAL A 91 -0.57 8.73 -20.71
N PHE A 92 -0.38 8.81 -22.02
CA PHE A 92 -1.46 8.79 -23.00
C PHE A 92 -1.93 7.35 -23.25
N LEU A 93 -3.20 7.08 -23.00
CA LEU A 93 -3.80 5.75 -23.19
C LEU A 93 -4.44 5.67 -24.58
N GLU A 94 -3.66 5.20 -25.55
CA GLU A 94 -4.02 5.21 -26.98
C GLU A 94 -5.20 4.28 -27.30
N GLU A 95 -5.26 3.10 -26.69
CA GLU A 95 -6.30 2.11 -26.98
C GLU A 95 -7.65 2.58 -26.44
N LEU A 96 -7.70 3.02 -25.18
CA LEU A 96 -8.91 3.57 -24.58
C LEU A 96 -9.34 4.86 -25.28
N SER A 97 -8.42 5.77 -25.60
CA SER A 97 -8.73 7.02 -26.32
C SER A 97 -9.44 6.75 -27.65
N THR A 98 -9.01 5.70 -28.37
CA THR A 98 -9.65 5.27 -29.61
C THR A 98 -11.03 4.64 -29.35
N ALA A 99 -11.17 3.86 -28.29
CA ALA A 99 -12.41 3.14 -27.97
C ALA A 99 -13.55 4.05 -27.52
N VAL A 100 -13.26 5.15 -26.80
CA VAL A 100 -14.28 6.08 -26.29
C VAL A 100 -14.45 7.34 -27.14
N ALA A 101 -13.79 7.43 -28.30
CA ALA A 101 -13.90 8.59 -29.19
C ALA A 101 -15.38 8.93 -29.49
N PRO A 102 -15.77 10.23 -29.43
CA PRO A 102 -14.92 11.42 -29.39
C PRO A 102 -14.55 11.93 -27.97
N GLN A 103 -14.80 11.16 -26.91
CA GLN A 103 -14.45 11.56 -25.53
C GLN A 103 -12.94 11.64 -25.34
N ASP A 104 -12.44 12.78 -24.86
CA ASP A 104 -11.01 13.03 -24.59
C ASP A 104 -10.69 13.27 -23.10
N TRP A 105 -11.64 13.02 -22.20
CA TRP A 105 -11.49 13.08 -20.74
C TRP A 105 -11.79 11.72 -20.08
N ILE A 106 -11.24 11.49 -18.89
CA ILE A 106 -11.54 10.33 -18.06
C ILE A 106 -12.55 10.72 -16.99
N ASP A 107 -13.69 10.03 -16.98
CA ASP A 107 -14.69 10.06 -15.91
C ASP A 107 -14.57 8.82 -15.01
N ILE A 108 -15.45 8.70 -14.01
CA ILE A 108 -15.38 7.59 -13.04
C ILE A 108 -15.70 6.22 -13.67
N GLU A 109 -16.51 6.19 -14.73
CA GLU A 109 -16.94 4.97 -15.41
C GLU A 109 -15.84 4.44 -16.33
N THR A 110 -15.09 5.35 -16.97
CA THR A 110 -13.94 5.04 -17.82
C THR A 110 -12.65 4.84 -17.06
N LEU A 111 -12.54 5.35 -15.81
CA LEU A 111 -11.32 5.23 -14.99
C LEU A 111 -10.89 3.77 -14.73
N GLU A 112 -11.84 2.84 -14.54
CA GLU A 112 -11.49 1.43 -14.34
C GLU A 112 -10.75 0.86 -15.55
N HIS A 113 -11.24 1.14 -16.76
CA HIS A 113 -10.60 0.73 -18.00
C HIS A 113 -9.25 1.42 -18.20
N ALA A 114 -9.17 2.72 -17.86
CA ALA A 114 -7.93 3.49 -17.94
C ALA A 114 -6.85 2.92 -17.03
N LEU A 115 -7.21 2.55 -15.80
CA LEU A 115 -6.30 1.89 -14.87
C LEU A 115 -5.85 0.53 -15.38
N PHE A 116 -6.78 -0.27 -15.91
CA PHE A 116 -6.44 -1.59 -16.42
C PHE A 116 -5.44 -1.50 -17.60
N GLU A 117 -5.70 -0.64 -18.58
CA GLU A 117 -4.75 -0.38 -19.68
C GLU A 117 -3.40 0.09 -19.13
N ARG A 118 -3.40 1.09 -18.24
CA ARG A 118 -2.18 1.64 -17.63
C ARG A 118 -1.34 0.58 -16.91
N LEU A 119 -1.96 -0.37 -16.22
CA LEU A 119 -1.27 -1.43 -15.50
C LEU A 119 -0.67 -2.51 -16.41
N LEU A 120 -1.23 -2.68 -17.61
CA LEU A 120 -0.76 -3.65 -18.60
C LEU A 120 0.34 -3.11 -19.52
N LEU A 121 0.65 -1.82 -19.46
CA LEU A 121 1.76 -1.23 -20.21
C LEU A 121 3.12 -1.75 -19.72
N GLU A 122 3.86 -2.43 -20.61
CA GLU A 122 5.23 -2.89 -20.31
C GLU A 122 6.23 -1.73 -20.11
N ASP A 123 6.04 -0.64 -20.85
CA ASP A 123 6.92 0.53 -20.81
C ASP A 123 6.13 1.84 -20.86
N PRO A 124 5.52 2.26 -19.73
CA PRO A 124 4.70 3.46 -19.66
C PRO A 124 5.43 4.73 -20.13
N ALA A 125 6.76 4.76 -19.99
CA ALA A 125 7.61 5.87 -20.41
C ALA A 125 7.51 6.20 -21.92
N ARG A 126 7.16 5.22 -22.77
CA ARG A 126 7.01 5.43 -24.22
C ARG A 126 5.77 6.24 -24.58
N GLN A 127 4.77 6.23 -23.72
CA GLN A 127 3.49 6.89 -23.93
C GLN A 127 3.35 8.18 -23.11
N VAL A 128 4.45 8.67 -22.51
CA VAL A 128 4.43 9.92 -21.74
C VAL A 128 4.33 11.14 -22.66
N ILE A 129 3.32 11.97 -22.43
CA ILE A 129 3.14 13.30 -23.02
C ILE A 129 3.37 14.38 -21.95
N GLY A 130 3.76 15.60 -22.37
CA GLY A 130 4.06 16.72 -21.46
C GLY A 130 5.54 17.11 -21.33
N ARG A 131 6.43 16.46 -22.08
CA ARG A 131 7.87 16.78 -22.10
C ARG A 131 8.12 18.15 -22.75
N ASN A 132 8.21 19.21 -21.96
CA ASN A 132 8.78 20.48 -22.42
C ASN A 132 10.28 20.30 -22.67
N VAL A 133 10.64 19.87 -23.88
CA VAL A 133 12.01 19.96 -24.40
C VAL A 133 12.25 21.43 -24.76
N CYS A 134 12.69 22.21 -23.78
CA CYS A 134 13.50 23.40 -24.02
C CYS A 134 14.84 23.24 -23.27
N GLY A 135 15.71 22.43 -23.88
CA GLY A 135 17.17 22.60 -23.90
C GLY A 135 17.87 23.19 -22.66
N ARG A 136 17.71 22.58 -21.48
CA ARG A 136 18.71 22.72 -20.42
C ARG A 136 19.16 21.35 -19.95
N GLU A 137 20.37 21.00 -20.34
CA GLU A 137 21.18 19.98 -19.67
C GLU A 137 21.15 20.27 -18.16
N GLY A 138 20.50 19.38 -17.41
CA GLY A 138 20.11 19.62 -16.02
C GLY A 138 18.64 19.31 -15.77
N SER A 139 18.18 18.14 -16.26
CA SER A 139 16.80 17.68 -16.15
C SER A 139 16.33 17.64 -14.68
N SER A 140 15.22 18.32 -14.40
CA SER A 140 14.38 17.98 -13.25
C SER A 140 14.06 16.48 -13.31
N PRO A 141 13.99 15.77 -12.17
CA PRO A 141 13.66 14.36 -12.17
C PRO A 141 12.34 14.16 -12.90
N THR A 142 12.34 13.30 -13.93
CA THR A 142 11.14 12.73 -14.52
C THR A 142 10.20 12.30 -13.40
N ASN A 143 8.88 12.53 -13.53
CA ASN A 143 7.94 12.10 -12.50
C ASN A 143 7.97 10.56 -12.44
N MET A 144 8.68 10.03 -11.44
CA MET A 144 8.96 8.59 -11.31
C MET A 144 7.69 7.76 -11.25
N HIS A 145 6.59 8.34 -10.80
CA HIS A 145 5.30 7.66 -10.70
C HIS A 145 4.65 7.44 -12.07
N ALA A 146 4.65 8.45 -12.95
CA ALA A 146 4.07 8.34 -14.30
C ALA A 146 4.72 7.19 -15.08
N THR A 147 6.04 7.03 -14.93
CA THR A 147 6.83 5.99 -15.59
C THR A 147 6.96 4.70 -14.78
N GLN A 148 6.28 4.55 -13.63
CA GLN A 148 6.41 3.38 -12.77
C GLN A 148 5.88 2.12 -13.48
N LYS A 149 6.70 1.09 -13.54
CA LYS A 149 6.42 -0.21 -14.18
C LYS A 149 5.82 -1.22 -13.21
N GLU A 150 6.23 -1.14 -11.95
CA GLU A 150 5.80 -2.05 -10.90
C GLU A 150 4.37 -1.74 -10.46
N VAL A 151 3.46 -2.70 -10.68
CA VAL A 151 2.01 -2.54 -10.47
C VAL A 151 1.67 -2.22 -9.02
N ILE A 152 2.22 -2.97 -8.05
CA ILE A 152 1.93 -2.76 -6.64
C ILE A 152 2.50 -1.42 -6.17
N THR A 153 3.72 -1.08 -6.60
CA THR A 153 4.38 0.20 -6.26
C THR A 153 3.59 1.38 -6.82
N TYR A 154 3.10 1.28 -8.07
CA TYR A 154 2.25 2.29 -8.68
C TYR A 154 0.91 2.43 -7.92
N LEU A 155 0.18 1.33 -7.70
CA LEU A 155 -1.12 1.38 -7.02
C LEU A 155 -1.01 1.88 -5.58
N PHE A 156 0.05 1.51 -4.87
CA PHE A 156 0.33 2.03 -3.52
C PHE A 156 0.48 3.57 -3.53
N GLU A 157 1.22 4.11 -4.49
CA GLU A 157 1.41 5.56 -4.61
C GLU A 157 0.09 6.28 -4.98
N CYS A 158 -0.72 5.71 -5.88
CA CYS A 158 -2.05 6.24 -6.18
C CYS A 158 -2.93 6.27 -4.91
N HIS A 159 -2.93 5.18 -4.14
CA HIS A 159 -3.64 5.10 -2.86
C HIS A 159 -3.18 6.19 -1.89
N ARG A 160 -1.87 6.39 -1.75
CA ARG A 160 -1.29 7.42 -0.87
C ARG A 160 -1.72 8.83 -1.29
N ARG A 161 -1.66 9.14 -2.58
CA ARG A 161 -2.09 10.45 -3.12
C ARG A 161 -3.58 10.73 -2.88
N LEU A 162 -4.43 9.72 -3.07
CA LEU A 162 -5.87 9.83 -2.79
C LEU A 162 -6.12 10.02 -1.29
N ALA A 163 -5.44 9.26 -0.44
CA ALA A 163 -5.57 9.37 1.02
C ALA A 163 -5.17 10.77 1.52
N MET A 164 -4.14 11.40 0.93
CA MET A 164 -3.74 12.77 1.26
C MET A 164 -4.78 13.83 0.87
N LYS A 165 -5.60 13.55 -0.15
CA LYS A 165 -6.67 14.45 -0.61
C LYS A 165 -7.98 14.24 0.14
N SER A 166 -8.15 13.12 0.82
CA SER A 166 -9.31 12.87 1.68
C SER A 166 -9.24 13.78 2.92
N GLY A 167 -10.25 14.62 3.12
CA GLY A 167 -10.29 15.61 4.20
C GLY A 167 -11.67 15.72 4.85
N PRO A 168 -11.80 16.24 6.08
CA PRO A 168 -13.06 16.24 6.81
C PRO A 168 -14.15 17.18 6.26
N GLU A 169 -13.82 18.08 5.33
CA GLU A 169 -14.66 19.24 5.02
C GLU A 169 -15.55 19.12 3.75
N ASN A 170 -15.35 18.13 2.85
CA ASN A 170 -16.10 18.04 1.58
C ASN A 170 -16.73 16.66 1.30
N ASN A 171 -18.01 16.48 1.66
CA ASN A 171 -18.72 15.20 1.52
C ASN A 171 -18.81 14.63 0.09
N CYS A 172 -19.01 15.48 -0.94
CA CYS A 172 -19.10 15.00 -2.33
C CYS A 172 -17.74 14.54 -2.87
N HIS A 173 -16.71 15.38 -2.70
CA HIS A 173 -15.33 15.07 -3.08
C HIS A 173 -14.80 13.80 -2.38
N ASN A 174 -15.16 13.62 -1.10
CA ASN A 174 -14.81 12.42 -0.34
C ASN A 174 -15.47 11.14 -0.88
N LYS A 175 -16.71 11.23 -1.39
CA LYS A 175 -17.36 10.09 -2.03
C LYS A 175 -16.62 9.68 -3.30
N LEU A 176 -16.24 10.64 -4.14
CA LEU A 176 -15.46 10.40 -5.35
C LEU A 176 -14.09 9.79 -5.02
N ILE A 177 -13.35 10.37 -4.07
CA ILE A 177 -12.06 9.82 -3.61
C ILE A 177 -12.24 8.38 -3.10
N SER A 178 -13.31 8.10 -2.36
CA SER A 178 -13.59 6.76 -1.85
C SER A 178 -13.83 5.76 -2.98
N GLN A 179 -14.52 6.17 -4.06
CA GLN A 179 -14.70 5.34 -5.25
C GLN A 179 -13.34 5.07 -5.93
N MET A 180 -12.50 6.09 -6.10
CA MET A 180 -11.16 5.92 -6.67
C MET A 180 -10.24 5.04 -5.80
N LEU A 181 -10.30 5.17 -4.48
CA LEU A 181 -9.58 4.29 -3.55
C LEU A 181 -10.03 2.84 -3.70
N SER A 182 -11.34 2.60 -3.82
CA SER A 182 -11.89 1.27 -4.08
C SER A 182 -11.39 0.70 -5.41
N LEU A 183 -11.31 1.51 -6.48
CA LEU A 183 -10.74 1.08 -7.76
C LEU A 183 -9.27 0.68 -7.64
N VAL A 184 -8.47 1.45 -6.89
CA VAL A 184 -7.05 1.14 -6.64
C VAL A 184 -6.90 -0.18 -5.89
N LEU A 185 -7.65 -0.34 -4.80
CA LEU A 185 -7.58 -1.55 -3.96
C LEU A 185 -8.09 -2.79 -4.69
N ARG A 186 -9.14 -2.66 -5.51
CA ARG A 186 -9.64 -3.73 -6.37
C ARG A 186 -8.59 -4.16 -7.40
N ASN A 187 -7.94 -3.23 -8.08
CA ASN A 187 -6.87 -3.57 -9.02
C ASN A 187 -5.66 -4.22 -8.32
N ALA A 188 -5.29 -3.75 -7.13
CA ALA A 188 -4.21 -4.36 -6.36
C ALA A 188 -4.58 -5.77 -5.88
N ALA A 189 -5.83 -5.99 -5.46
CA ALA A 189 -6.34 -7.32 -5.14
C ALA A 189 -6.36 -8.25 -6.36
N THR A 190 -6.79 -7.76 -7.53
CA THR A 190 -6.74 -8.50 -8.80
C THR A 190 -5.32 -8.91 -9.14
N ALA A 191 -4.33 -8.01 -9.01
CA ALA A 191 -2.93 -8.34 -9.26
C ALA A 191 -2.42 -9.48 -8.37
N LEU A 192 -2.78 -9.47 -7.08
CA LEU A 192 -2.37 -10.52 -6.14
C LEU A 192 -3.13 -11.84 -6.33
N ARG A 193 -4.39 -11.80 -6.79
CA ARG A 193 -5.20 -12.99 -7.08
C ARG A 193 -4.83 -13.65 -8.41
N GLN A 194 -4.48 -12.83 -9.39
CA GLN A 194 -4.21 -13.26 -10.76
C GLN A 194 -2.83 -12.76 -11.19
N PRO A 195 -1.74 -13.25 -10.55
CA PRO A 195 -0.39 -12.83 -10.88
C PRO A 195 -0.01 -13.14 -12.34
N ALA A 196 -0.69 -14.11 -12.97
CA ALA A 196 -0.54 -14.43 -14.40
C ALA A 196 -0.99 -13.31 -15.36
N LEU A 197 -1.67 -12.26 -14.89
CA LEU A 197 -1.89 -11.06 -15.70
C LEU A 197 -0.63 -10.19 -15.82
N PHE A 198 0.34 -10.39 -14.92
CA PHE A 198 1.53 -9.58 -14.78
C PHE A 198 2.79 -10.47 -14.77
N GLU A 199 2.86 -11.48 -15.65
CA GLU A 199 3.91 -12.52 -15.66
C GLU A 199 5.35 -11.98 -15.70
N SER A 200 5.56 -10.78 -16.24
CA SER A 200 6.87 -10.12 -16.29
C SER A 200 7.28 -9.46 -14.97
N GLN A 201 6.43 -9.49 -13.94
CA GLN A 201 6.61 -8.79 -12.67
C GLN A 201 6.68 -9.72 -11.47
N GLU A 202 7.61 -9.43 -10.56
CA GLU A 202 7.75 -10.12 -9.27
C GLU A 202 6.96 -9.39 -8.17
N LEU A 203 5.65 -9.63 -8.09
CA LEU A 203 4.76 -8.91 -7.18
C LEU A 203 5.16 -9.03 -5.70
N HIS A 204 5.64 -10.20 -5.30
CA HIS A 204 6.13 -10.42 -3.92
C HIS A 204 7.33 -9.52 -3.61
N SER A 205 8.23 -9.32 -4.57
CA SER A 205 9.40 -8.45 -4.41
C SER A 205 8.99 -6.98 -4.31
N GLN A 206 7.98 -6.54 -5.06
CA GLN A 206 7.43 -5.19 -4.95
C GLN A 206 6.88 -4.90 -3.54
N ILE A 207 6.14 -5.86 -2.96
CA ILE A 207 5.65 -5.75 -1.57
C ILE A 207 6.81 -5.62 -0.58
N LEU A 208 7.83 -6.46 -0.71
CA LEU A 208 9.00 -6.43 0.19
C LEU A 208 9.80 -5.13 0.06
N GLN A 209 9.91 -4.58 -1.15
CA GLN A 209 10.54 -3.28 -1.38
C GLN A 209 9.76 -2.14 -0.72
N LEU A 210 8.43 -2.10 -0.87
CA LEU A 210 7.57 -1.11 -0.22
C LEU A 210 7.75 -1.10 1.31
N VAL A 211 7.82 -2.28 1.93
CA VAL A 211 7.99 -2.37 3.39
C VAL A 211 9.42 -2.06 3.84
N SER A 212 10.39 -2.22 2.95
CA SER A 212 11.81 -1.90 3.23
C SER A 212 12.14 -0.42 3.03
N ASP A 213 11.27 0.35 2.40
CA ASP A 213 11.47 1.78 2.16
C ASP A 213 11.16 2.60 3.41
N ASN A 214 12.21 3.13 4.04
CA ASN A 214 12.11 3.97 5.23
C ASN A 214 11.46 5.34 4.99
N SER A 215 11.27 5.75 3.73
CA SER A 215 10.56 6.98 3.38
C SER A 215 9.04 6.84 3.48
N ILE A 216 8.55 5.59 3.46
CA ILE A 216 7.12 5.29 3.53
C ILE A 216 6.67 5.22 5.00
N SER A 217 5.57 5.90 5.32
CA SER A 217 5.04 5.87 6.68
C SER A 217 4.38 4.51 6.98
N LYS A 218 4.61 3.98 8.19
CA LYS A 218 3.94 2.74 8.66
C LYS A 218 2.42 2.86 8.60
N THR A 219 1.88 4.05 8.87
CA THR A 219 0.44 4.32 8.81
C THR A 219 -0.12 4.15 7.40
N ASP A 220 0.59 4.63 6.38
CA ASP A 220 0.13 4.50 4.98
C ASP A 220 0.17 3.05 4.52
N LEU A 221 1.22 2.30 4.89
CA LEU A 221 1.28 0.85 4.66
C LEU A 221 0.09 0.14 5.34
N CYS A 222 -0.13 0.38 6.64
CA CYS A 222 -1.25 -0.23 7.36
C CYS A 222 -2.60 0.05 6.68
N LYS A 223 -2.87 1.31 6.29
CA LYS A 223 -4.11 1.68 5.58
C LYS A 223 -4.26 0.95 4.25
N PHE A 224 -3.18 0.82 3.48
CA PHE A 224 -3.20 0.12 2.21
C PHE A 224 -3.50 -1.37 2.39
N PHE A 225 -2.80 -2.04 3.32
CA PHE A 225 -3.05 -3.46 3.63
C PHE A 225 -4.45 -3.70 4.21
N ASP A 226 -4.94 -2.82 5.09
CA ASP A 226 -6.31 -2.90 5.61
C ASP A 226 -7.35 -2.73 4.49
N GLY A 227 -7.08 -1.83 3.54
CA GLY A 227 -7.88 -1.64 2.34
C GLY A 227 -7.91 -2.90 1.46
N LEU A 228 -6.74 -3.52 1.24
CA LEU A 228 -6.62 -4.78 0.50
C LEU A 228 -7.44 -5.89 1.18
N VAL A 229 -7.27 -6.09 2.48
CA VAL A 229 -8.04 -7.10 3.24
C VAL A 229 -9.55 -6.87 3.09
N LYS A 230 -10.01 -5.62 3.23
CA LYS A 230 -11.42 -5.29 3.04
C LYS A 230 -11.91 -5.64 1.65
N GLN A 231 -11.10 -5.41 0.62
CA GLN A 231 -11.44 -5.81 -0.74
C GLN A 231 -11.55 -7.33 -0.87
N PHE A 232 -10.62 -8.10 -0.29
CA PHE A 232 -10.71 -9.56 -0.31
C PHE A 232 -11.96 -10.09 0.41
N VAL A 233 -12.30 -9.51 1.56
CA VAL A 233 -13.52 -9.84 2.31
C VAL A 233 -14.78 -9.46 1.55
N LEU A 234 -14.77 -8.34 0.82
CA LEU A 234 -15.90 -7.91 0.00
C LEU A 234 -16.18 -8.91 -1.13
N ASP A 235 -15.13 -9.43 -1.76
CA ASP A 235 -15.24 -10.31 -2.93
C ASP A 235 -15.57 -11.77 -2.54
N ASP A 236 -14.96 -12.30 -1.46
CA ASP A 236 -15.08 -13.73 -1.11
C ASP A 236 -15.92 -14.00 0.16
N GLY A 237 -16.23 -12.96 0.94
CA GLY A 237 -16.78 -13.09 2.30
C GLY A 237 -15.71 -13.40 3.36
N GLU A 238 -16.04 -13.19 4.63
CA GLU A 238 -15.07 -13.24 5.75
C GLU A 238 -14.35 -14.58 5.93
N VAL A 239 -15.03 -15.70 5.65
CA VAL A 239 -14.46 -17.04 5.87
C VAL A 239 -13.52 -17.41 4.73
N SER A 240 -13.97 -17.27 3.49
CA SER A 240 -13.20 -17.66 2.29
C SER A 240 -12.06 -16.69 1.97
N ALA A 241 -12.13 -15.44 2.46
CA ALA A 241 -11.07 -14.46 2.26
C ALA A 241 -9.72 -14.89 2.84
N VAL A 242 -9.70 -15.68 3.93
CA VAL A 242 -8.44 -16.20 4.48
C VAL A 242 -7.74 -17.10 3.48
N ASP A 243 -8.46 -17.98 2.79
CA ASP A 243 -7.88 -18.93 1.84
C ASP A 243 -7.29 -18.20 0.62
N THR A 244 -8.02 -17.20 0.10
CA THR A 244 -7.54 -16.41 -1.04
C THR A 244 -6.40 -15.47 -0.65
N LEU A 245 -6.42 -14.89 0.55
CA LEU A 245 -5.29 -14.14 1.10
C LEU A 245 -4.06 -15.04 1.32
N CYS A 246 -4.25 -16.28 1.78
CA CYS A 246 -3.16 -17.25 1.88
C CYS A 246 -2.49 -17.44 0.51
N LEU A 247 -3.27 -17.74 -0.54
CA LEU A 247 -2.75 -17.90 -1.89
C LEU A 247 -2.02 -16.63 -2.39
N ALA A 248 -2.63 -15.46 -2.19
CA ALA A 248 -2.08 -14.17 -2.60
C ALA A 248 -0.73 -13.84 -1.95
N PHE A 249 -0.55 -14.17 -0.68
CA PHE A 249 0.66 -13.81 0.08
C PHE A 249 1.66 -14.96 0.27
N THR A 250 1.34 -16.19 -0.16
CA THR A 250 2.22 -17.37 -0.01
C THR A 250 3.62 -17.10 -0.54
N SER A 251 3.76 -16.60 -1.78
CA SER A 251 5.08 -16.30 -2.37
C SER A 251 5.87 -15.25 -1.58
N THR A 252 5.19 -14.25 -1.00
CA THR A 252 5.84 -13.23 -0.16
C THR A 252 6.34 -13.83 1.15
N LEU A 253 5.51 -14.61 1.83
CA LEU A 253 5.86 -15.25 3.10
C LEU A 253 6.91 -16.35 2.92
N ASP A 254 6.87 -17.11 1.82
CA ASP A 254 7.87 -18.12 1.46
C ASP A 254 9.23 -17.48 1.17
N THR A 255 9.25 -16.32 0.51
CA THR A 255 10.49 -15.56 0.27
C THR A 255 11.12 -15.11 1.59
N ILE A 256 10.32 -14.57 2.50
CA ILE A 256 10.78 -14.18 3.85
C ILE A 256 11.28 -15.41 4.61
N HIS A 257 10.52 -16.51 4.61
CA HIS A 257 10.89 -17.73 5.30
C HIS A 257 12.24 -18.26 4.78
N SER A 258 12.39 -18.37 3.46
CA SER A 258 13.62 -18.83 2.80
C SER A 258 14.85 -17.98 3.18
N ASP A 259 14.70 -16.65 3.20
CA ASP A 259 15.80 -15.75 3.58
C ASP A 259 16.15 -15.84 5.08
N LEU A 260 15.14 -15.95 5.96
CA LEU A 260 15.35 -16.10 7.40
C LEU A 260 16.02 -17.43 7.76
N THR A 261 15.66 -18.52 7.09
CA THR A 261 16.28 -19.83 7.30
C THR A 261 17.79 -19.77 7.03
N ARG A 262 18.20 -18.99 6.03
CA ARG A 262 19.61 -18.79 5.62
C ARG A 262 20.35 -17.69 6.38
N SER A 263 19.63 -16.82 7.08
CA SER A 263 20.19 -15.69 7.82
C SER A 263 20.58 -16.05 9.25
N ASN A 264 21.43 -15.24 9.88
CA ASN A 264 21.70 -15.31 11.31
C ASN A 264 21.26 -14.02 12.02
N LEU A 265 21.51 -13.96 13.33
CA LEU A 265 21.11 -12.86 14.21
C LEU A 265 21.51 -11.46 13.71
N PHE A 266 22.59 -11.34 12.93
CA PHE A 266 23.09 -10.06 12.44
C PHE A 266 22.83 -9.80 10.95
N THR A 267 22.56 -10.83 10.15
CA THR A 267 22.44 -10.68 8.69
C THR A 267 21.01 -10.59 8.18
N PHE A 268 20.01 -10.96 8.98
CA PHE A 268 18.63 -11.01 8.52
C PHE A 268 18.08 -9.61 8.19
N ASN A 269 17.18 -9.54 7.21
CA ASN A 269 16.50 -8.30 6.87
C ASN A 269 15.43 -7.94 7.92
N ARG A 270 15.68 -6.86 8.66
CA ARG A 270 14.78 -6.39 9.73
C ARG A 270 13.43 -5.87 9.22
N SER A 271 13.33 -5.44 7.96
CA SER A 271 12.07 -4.93 7.41
C SER A 271 10.98 -6.01 7.34
N TYR A 272 11.36 -7.29 7.30
CA TYR A 272 10.40 -8.39 7.36
C TYR A 272 9.56 -8.34 8.64
N LEU A 273 10.15 -7.99 9.77
CA LEU A 273 9.42 -7.85 11.04
C LEU A 273 8.34 -6.76 10.98
N SER A 274 8.57 -5.70 10.19
CA SER A 274 7.55 -4.66 9.95
C SER A 274 6.34 -5.22 9.20
N LEU A 275 6.56 -6.05 8.16
CA LEU A 275 5.46 -6.67 7.42
C LEU A 275 4.69 -7.68 8.29
N LEU A 276 5.41 -8.52 9.03
CA LEU A 276 4.78 -9.49 9.93
C LEU A 276 4.00 -8.80 11.06
N HIS A 277 4.47 -7.64 11.53
CA HIS A 277 3.70 -6.82 12.45
C HIS A 277 2.42 -6.29 11.80
N ILE A 278 2.44 -5.83 10.54
CA ILE A 278 1.23 -5.43 9.81
C ILE A 278 0.25 -6.61 9.74
N PHE A 279 0.74 -7.81 9.40
CA PHE A 279 -0.10 -9.01 9.32
C PHE A 279 -0.74 -9.33 10.67
N SER A 280 0.06 -9.39 11.74
CA SER A 280 -0.43 -9.67 13.10
C SER A 280 -1.41 -8.64 13.66
N SER A 281 -1.42 -7.43 13.09
CA SER A 281 -2.29 -6.33 13.52
C SER A 281 -3.64 -6.29 12.80
N ASN A 282 -3.95 -7.29 11.97
CA ASN A 282 -5.21 -7.44 11.24
C ASN A 282 -5.73 -8.87 11.39
N SER A 283 -7.05 -9.08 11.57
CA SER A 283 -7.61 -10.41 11.86
C SER A 283 -7.35 -11.42 10.74
N GLN A 284 -7.59 -11.01 9.49
CA GLN A 284 -7.51 -11.90 8.33
C GLN A 284 -6.06 -12.23 8.02
N LEU A 285 -5.18 -11.21 8.00
CA LEU A 285 -3.74 -11.43 7.78
C LEU A 285 -3.06 -12.13 8.96
N GLY A 286 -3.56 -11.94 10.18
CA GLY A 286 -3.12 -12.66 11.37
C GLY A 286 -3.37 -14.16 11.24
N SER A 287 -4.56 -14.54 10.75
CA SER A 287 -4.86 -15.94 10.41
C SER A 287 -3.93 -16.47 9.33
N VAL A 288 -3.70 -15.71 8.25
CA VAL A 288 -2.76 -16.08 7.17
C VAL A 288 -1.35 -16.34 7.73
N LEU A 289 -0.86 -15.46 8.62
CA LEU A 289 0.45 -15.60 9.26
C LEU A 289 0.55 -16.86 10.10
N ILE A 290 -0.47 -17.17 10.91
CA ILE A 290 -0.49 -18.38 11.75
C ILE A 290 -0.61 -19.64 10.89
N VAL A 291 -1.48 -19.66 9.89
CA VAL A 291 -1.65 -20.78 8.96
C VAL A 291 -0.32 -21.09 8.26
N HIS A 292 0.35 -20.06 7.71
CA HIS A 292 1.65 -20.22 7.06
C HIS A 292 2.75 -20.69 8.03
N SER A 293 2.65 -20.31 9.30
CA SER A 293 3.61 -20.67 10.34
C SER A 293 3.30 -21.98 11.07
N THR A 294 2.21 -22.66 10.71
CA THR A 294 1.81 -23.93 11.33
C THR A 294 2.45 -25.10 10.59
N PRO A 295 3.24 -25.97 11.26
CA PRO A 295 3.89 -27.07 10.59
C PRO A 295 2.87 -28.11 10.08
N LYS A 296 3.21 -28.79 8.98
CA LYS A 296 2.38 -29.89 8.44
C LYS A 296 2.29 -31.08 9.39
N ASP A 297 3.36 -31.36 10.12
CA ASP A 297 3.41 -32.37 11.19
C ASP A 297 3.68 -31.67 12.52
N SER A 298 2.62 -31.47 13.30
CA SER A 298 2.68 -30.81 14.61
C SER A 298 3.16 -31.72 15.74
N HIS A 299 3.35 -33.02 15.51
CA HIS A 299 3.87 -33.93 16.53
C HIS A 299 5.38 -33.89 16.65
N LEU A 300 6.08 -33.45 15.60
CA LEU A 300 7.54 -33.38 15.56
C LEU A 300 8.01 -31.98 15.95
N GLY A 301 8.63 -31.82 17.12
CA GLY A 301 9.08 -30.50 17.60
C GLY A 301 9.97 -29.77 16.60
N LEU A 302 10.88 -30.46 15.91
CA LEU A 302 11.79 -29.87 14.92
C LEU A 302 11.06 -29.13 13.76
N THR A 303 9.87 -29.58 13.35
CA THR A 303 9.16 -28.96 12.22
C THR A 303 8.70 -27.54 12.55
N TYR A 304 8.51 -27.21 13.83
CA TYR A 304 8.21 -25.85 14.27
C TYR A 304 9.35 -24.88 14.00
N ALA A 305 10.60 -25.34 13.92
CA ALA A 305 11.73 -24.48 13.55
C ALA A 305 11.76 -24.17 12.04
N ASP A 306 11.20 -25.07 11.22
CA ASP A 306 11.09 -24.97 9.76
C ASP A 306 9.76 -24.31 9.32
N THR A 307 9.32 -23.31 10.09
CA THR A 307 8.19 -22.45 9.72
C THR A 307 8.62 -21.00 9.74
N LEU A 308 7.78 -20.09 9.23
CA LEU A 308 8.10 -18.67 9.21
C LEU A 308 8.36 -18.09 10.61
N LEU A 309 7.40 -18.22 11.54
CA LEU A 309 7.63 -17.79 12.94
C LEU A 309 8.78 -18.58 13.59
N GLY A 310 8.92 -19.85 13.25
CA GLY A 310 9.98 -20.70 13.77
C GLY A 310 11.39 -20.29 13.36
N SER A 311 11.54 -19.81 12.13
CA SER A 311 12.81 -19.33 11.59
C SER A 311 13.26 -18.05 12.27
N ILE A 312 12.31 -17.17 12.65
CA ILE A 312 12.59 -15.96 13.44
C ILE A 312 12.97 -16.35 14.87
N LEU A 313 12.21 -17.27 15.49
CA LEU A 313 12.54 -17.81 16.82
C LEU A 313 13.93 -18.46 16.82
N SER A 314 14.36 -19.04 15.70
CA SER A 314 15.68 -19.64 15.54
C SER A 314 16.83 -18.63 15.33
N LEU A 315 16.56 -17.32 15.23
CA LEU A 315 17.60 -16.30 15.16
C LEU A 315 18.27 -16.12 16.53
N SER A 316 19.39 -16.79 16.74
CA SER A 316 20.10 -16.82 18.01
C SER A 316 21.61 -16.81 17.80
N CYS A 317 22.36 -16.53 18.86
CA CYS A 317 23.80 -16.78 18.91
C CYS A 317 24.15 -18.28 19.06
N LEU A 318 23.16 -19.11 19.35
CA LEU A 318 23.30 -20.56 19.41
C LEU A 318 23.00 -21.21 18.05
N PRO A 319 23.59 -22.38 17.76
CA PRO A 319 23.32 -23.12 16.53
C PRO A 319 21.82 -23.38 16.31
N LYS A 320 21.36 -23.20 15.07
CA LYS A 320 19.97 -23.49 14.66
C LYS A 320 19.64 -24.98 14.68
N VAL A 321 20.66 -25.84 14.59
CA VAL A 321 20.57 -27.30 14.65
C VAL A 321 21.62 -27.82 15.62
N GLN A 322 21.40 -28.99 16.24
CA GLN A 322 22.23 -29.49 17.35
C GLN A 322 23.72 -29.60 17.02
N ASP A 323 24.08 -29.96 15.78
CA ASP A 323 25.47 -30.11 15.32
C ASP A 323 25.95 -28.94 14.45
N GLY A 324 25.27 -27.79 14.54
CA GLY A 324 25.60 -26.60 13.75
C GLY A 324 26.84 -25.86 14.26
N PRO A 325 27.50 -25.06 13.40
CA PRO A 325 28.67 -24.27 13.81
C PRO A 325 28.28 -23.15 14.78
N TYR A 326 29.18 -22.86 15.74
CA TYR A 326 29.08 -21.67 16.58
C TYR A 326 29.66 -20.46 15.84
N GLU A 327 28.80 -19.75 15.11
CA GLU A 327 29.20 -18.65 14.21
C GLU A 327 29.84 -17.45 14.93
N PHE A 328 29.59 -17.28 16.23
CA PHE A 328 29.95 -16.07 16.97
C PHE A 328 31.13 -16.24 17.93
N PHE A 329 31.60 -17.48 18.15
CA PHE A 329 32.59 -17.79 19.18
C PHE A 329 33.69 -18.73 18.68
N GLU A 330 34.32 -18.42 17.55
CA GLU A 330 35.41 -19.26 17.00
C GLU A 330 36.70 -19.22 17.86
N LYS A 331 36.99 -18.10 18.54
CA LYS A 331 38.19 -17.92 19.39
C LYS A 331 37.88 -17.15 20.69
N PRO A 332 37.07 -17.73 21.59
CA PRO A 332 36.57 -17.04 22.79
C PRO A 332 37.69 -16.60 23.75
N SER A 333 38.89 -17.18 23.66
CA SER A 333 40.06 -16.81 24.46
C SER A 333 40.88 -15.63 23.92
N LEU A 334 40.60 -15.16 22.69
CA LEU A 334 41.41 -14.12 22.00
C LEU A 334 40.64 -12.82 21.70
N GLN A 335 39.30 -12.83 21.82
CA GLN A 335 38.47 -11.65 21.60
C GLN A 335 38.14 -10.94 22.92
N VAL A 336 38.01 -9.62 22.88
CA VAL A 336 37.45 -8.84 23.99
C VAL A 336 35.97 -9.18 24.08
N ALA A 337 35.64 -10.18 24.91
CA ALA A 337 34.34 -10.83 24.95
C ALA A 337 33.16 -9.86 25.18
N SER A 338 33.38 -8.75 25.90
CA SER A 338 32.32 -7.85 26.33
C SER A 338 31.61 -7.09 25.20
N VAL A 339 32.32 -6.70 24.13
CA VAL A 339 31.71 -5.95 23.01
C VAL A 339 30.87 -6.87 22.14
N THR A 340 31.40 -8.06 21.81
CA THR A 340 30.67 -9.09 21.06
C THR A 340 29.45 -9.56 21.83
N GLU A 341 29.59 -9.81 23.13
CA GLU A 341 28.49 -10.17 24.02
C GLU A 341 27.41 -9.09 24.08
N GLY A 342 27.80 -7.81 24.24
CA GLY A 342 26.86 -6.69 24.22
C GLY A 342 26.06 -6.60 22.92
N ASN A 343 26.73 -6.77 21.77
CA ASN A 343 26.07 -6.77 20.46
C ASN A 343 25.09 -7.94 20.30
N ILE A 344 25.48 -9.14 20.74
CA ILE A 344 24.61 -10.32 20.75
C ILE A 344 23.38 -10.06 21.61
N TRP A 345 23.56 -9.50 22.80
CA TRP A 345 22.45 -9.20 23.71
C TRP A 345 21.48 -8.19 23.10
N THR A 346 21.98 -7.06 22.58
CA THR A 346 21.15 -6.06 21.91
C THR A 346 20.40 -6.63 20.71
N ALA A 347 21.06 -7.46 19.89
CA ALA A 347 20.41 -8.08 18.74
C ALA A 347 19.33 -9.09 19.16
N THR A 348 19.61 -9.90 20.18
CA THR A 348 18.66 -10.89 20.74
C THR A 348 17.45 -10.19 21.34
N GLU A 349 17.67 -9.14 22.13
CA GLU A 349 16.60 -8.34 22.72
C GLU A 349 15.72 -7.69 21.65
N ALA A 350 16.30 -7.19 20.56
CA ALA A 350 15.54 -6.64 19.44
C ALA A 350 14.68 -7.71 18.74
N VAL A 351 15.19 -8.93 18.56
CA VAL A 351 14.40 -10.05 18.00
C VAL A 351 13.25 -10.42 18.93
N ILE A 352 13.51 -10.58 20.23
CA ILE A 352 12.49 -10.92 21.24
C ILE A 352 11.42 -9.82 21.32
N GLU A 353 11.80 -8.54 21.28
CA GLU A 353 10.84 -7.41 21.28
C GLU A 353 9.91 -7.48 20.08
N ASN A 354 10.45 -7.66 18.87
CA ASN A 354 9.61 -7.72 17.68
C ASN A 354 8.72 -8.96 17.67
N LEU A 355 9.23 -10.13 18.09
CA LEU A 355 8.43 -11.33 18.25
C LEU A 355 7.32 -11.12 19.29
N TYR A 356 7.64 -10.51 20.44
CA TYR A 356 6.65 -10.15 21.45
C TYR A 356 5.54 -9.29 20.83
N MET A 357 5.88 -8.24 20.09
CA MET A 357 4.90 -7.37 19.45
C MET A 357 3.99 -8.13 18.47
N ILE A 358 4.56 -9.05 17.67
CA ILE A 358 3.81 -9.91 16.74
C ILE A 358 2.87 -10.84 17.50
N PHE A 359 3.38 -11.64 18.45
CA PHE A 359 2.56 -12.59 19.21
C PHE A 359 1.49 -11.87 20.05
N HIS A 360 1.82 -10.74 20.65
CA HIS A 360 0.90 -9.93 21.42
C HIS A 360 -0.22 -9.35 20.54
N ALA A 361 0.09 -8.88 19.32
CA ALA A 361 -0.92 -8.43 18.37
C ALA A 361 -1.86 -9.57 17.95
N LEU A 362 -1.31 -10.74 17.60
CA LEU A 362 -2.09 -11.94 17.27
C LEU A 362 -3.05 -12.34 18.39
N LEU A 363 -2.57 -12.33 19.65
CA LEU A 363 -3.38 -12.69 20.82
C LEU A 363 -4.48 -11.66 21.15
N LYS A 364 -4.34 -10.41 20.69
CA LYS A 364 -5.29 -9.32 21.00
C LYS A 364 -6.34 -9.08 19.92
N HIS A 365 -6.10 -9.50 18.68
CA HIS A 365 -6.86 -8.96 17.56
C HIS A 365 -8.27 -9.57 17.41
N SER A 366 -8.42 -10.89 17.36
CA SER A 366 -9.73 -11.57 17.31
C SER A 366 -9.74 -12.85 18.14
N ASN A 367 -10.94 -13.34 18.52
CA ASN A 367 -11.07 -14.59 19.27
C ASN A 367 -10.49 -15.79 18.51
N GLU A 368 -10.67 -15.81 17.19
CA GLU A 368 -10.20 -16.89 16.32
C GLU A 368 -8.68 -16.88 16.20
N VAL A 369 -8.07 -15.75 15.81
CA VAL A 369 -6.60 -15.64 15.70
C VAL A 369 -5.94 -15.92 17.04
N ARG A 370 -6.54 -15.43 18.15
CA ARG A 370 -6.07 -15.75 19.50
C ARG A 370 -6.12 -17.25 19.77
N HIS A 371 -7.21 -17.94 19.42
CA HIS A 371 -7.32 -19.39 19.61
C HIS A 371 -6.25 -20.13 18.79
N GLN A 372 -6.12 -19.81 17.50
CA GLN A 372 -5.11 -20.39 16.62
C GLN A 372 -3.68 -20.17 17.14
N THR A 373 -3.38 -18.96 17.61
CA THR A 373 -2.07 -18.62 18.19
C THR A 373 -1.80 -19.41 19.47
N LEU A 374 -2.79 -19.56 20.34
CA LEU A 374 -2.67 -20.36 21.56
C LEU A 374 -2.50 -21.85 21.26
N CYS A 375 -3.22 -22.39 20.26
CA CYS A 375 -3.02 -23.75 19.77
C CYS A 375 -1.60 -23.94 19.24
N TRP A 376 -1.12 -23.04 18.39
CA TRP A 376 0.24 -23.08 17.87
C TRP A 376 1.29 -23.13 18.99
N LEU A 377 1.15 -22.26 20.00
CA LEU A 377 2.03 -22.24 21.18
C LEU A 377 1.94 -23.54 21.99
N ALA A 378 0.72 -24.01 22.26
CA ALA A 378 0.48 -25.21 23.05
C ALA A 378 1.08 -26.46 22.36
N ASP A 379 0.83 -26.62 21.06
CA ASP A 379 1.31 -27.74 20.27
C ASP A 379 2.84 -27.68 20.13
N CYS A 380 3.42 -26.50 19.89
CA CYS A 380 4.87 -26.30 19.86
C CYS A 380 5.53 -26.75 21.18
N LEU A 381 4.98 -26.34 22.32
CA LEU A 381 5.50 -26.72 23.63
C LEU A 381 5.31 -28.22 23.89
N HIS A 382 4.16 -28.77 23.52
CA HIS A 382 3.85 -30.19 23.69
C HIS A 382 4.79 -31.09 22.87
N ALA A 383 5.00 -30.77 21.59
CA ALA A 383 5.91 -31.48 20.69
C ALA A 383 7.37 -31.47 21.18
N ASN A 384 7.72 -30.48 22.00
CA ASN A 384 9.06 -30.28 22.54
C ASN A 384 9.22 -30.68 24.02
N VAL A 385 8.22 -31.31 24.64
CA VAL A 385 8.27 -31.74 26.07
C VAL A 385 9.46 -32.66 26.38
N GLY A 386 9.92 -33.42 25.38
CA GLY A 386 11.06 -34.32 25.50
C GLY A 386 12.39 -33.62 25.80
N ARG A 387 12.52 -32.32 25.51
CA ARG A 387 13.71 -31.51 25.82
C ARG A 387 14.02 -31.45 27.32
N GLY A 388 13.03 -31.65 28.19
CA GLY A 388 13.22 -31.70 29.64
C GLY A 388 13.81 -33.02 30.18
N LYS A 389 14.05 -34.02 29.32
CA LYS A 389 14.59 -35.33 29.74
C LYS A 389 16.12 -35.32 29.69
N LEU A 390 16.77 -35.82 30.75
CA LEU A 390 18.23 -35.83 30.94
C LEU A 390 19.02 -36.41 29.76
N TRP A 391 18.52 -37.43 29.09
CA TRP A 391 19.21 -38.06 27.94
C TRP A 391 19.17 -37.20 26.67
N ASN A 392 18.19 -36.30 26.53
CA ASN A 392 18.13 -35.33 25.44
C ASN A 392 18.97 -34.07 25.69
N SER A 393 19.33 -33.79 26.95
CA SER A 393 20.15 -32.64 27.34
C SER A 393 21.65 -32.92 27.41
N HIS A 394 22.08 -34.19 27.34
CA HIS A 394 23.48 -34.59 27.54
C HIS A 394 24.21 -35.06 26.28
N GLY A 395 23.71 -34.75 25.07
CA GLY A 395 24.40 -35.09 23.81
C GLY A 395 24.58 -36.59 23.56
N LEU A 396 23.94 -37.45 24.36
CA LEU A 396 23.91 -38.91 24.21
C LEU A 396 22.85 -39.35 23.18
N ASN A 397 22.45 -38.44 22.29
CA ASN A 397 21.39 -38.68 21.32
C ASN A 397 21.93 -39.59 20.21
N ILE A 398 21.68 -40.89 20.32
CA ILE A 398 22.04 -41.92 19.32
C ILE A 398 21.12 -41.81 18.07
N GLY A 399 20.18 -40.86 18.03
CA GLY A 399 19.29 -40.59 16.90
C GLY A 399 19.15 -39.10 16.58
N ALA A 400 18.61 -38.79 15.40
CA ALA A 400 18.32 -37.44 14.95
C ALA A 400 17.41 -36.70 15.94
N SER A 401 17.76 -35.46 16.28
CA SER A 401 16.98 -34.66 17.23
C SER A 401 15.59 -34.33 16.68
N SER A 402 14.56 -34.78 17.38
CA SER A 402 13.16 -34.50 17.06
C SER A 402 12.68 -33.14 17.57
N TYR A 403 13.58 -32.30 18.09
CA TYR A 403 13.24 -31.08 18.83
C TYR A 403 13.88 -29.84 18.22
N VAL A 404 13.28 -28.68 18.46
CA VAL A 404 13.87 -27.38 18.10
C VAL A 404 15.18 -27.12 18.86
N SER A 405 15.96 -26.14 18.40
CA SER A 405 17.23 -25.74 19.04
C SER A 405 17.06 -25.03 20.39
N ASP A 406 18.16 -24.89 21.10
CA ASP A 406 18.21 -24.11 22.35
C ASP A 406 17.95 -22.62 22.08
N GLY A 407 18.49 -22.09 20.97
CA GLY A 407 18.26 -20.71 20.54
C GLY A 407 16.77 -20.40 20.31
N PHE A 408 16.05 -21.32 19.66
CA PHE A 408 14.60 -21.23 19.50
C PHE A 408 13.88 -21.11 20.84
N MET A 409 14.17 -22.00 21.79
CA MET A 409 13.48 -22.02 23.08
C MET A 409 13.84 -20.85 23.98
N LEU A 410 15.07 -20.32 23.88
CA LEU A 410 15.45 -19.09 24.58
C LEU A 410 14.62 -17.90 24.10
N ASN A 411 14.50 -17.72 22.79
CA ASN A 411 13.69 -16.64 22.22
C ASN A 411 12.20 -16.81 22.56
N LEU A 412 11.66 -18.04 22.43
CA LEU A 412 10.26 -18.31 22.80
C LEU A 412 10.00 -18.02 24.29
N THR A 413 10.93 -18.41 25.17
CA THR A 413 10.82 -18.13 26.61
C THR A 413 10.83 -16.62 26.86
N GLY A 414 11.70 -15.85 26.19
CA GLY A 414 11.73 -14.40 26.28
C GLY A 414 10.40 -13.75 25.87
N VAL A 415 9.79 -14.24 24.80
CA VAL A 415 8.45 -13.79 24.34
C VAL A 415 7.39 -14.10 25.38
N LEU A 416 7.32 -15.34 25.88
CA LEU A 416 6.33 -15.77 26.87
C LEU A 416 6.44 -14.98 28.19
N LEU A 417 7.66 -14.75 28.68
CA LEU A 417 7.89 -13.95 29.89
C LEU A 417 7.35 -12.52 29.75
N ARG A 418 7.55 -11.89 28.58
CA ARG A 418 7.01 -10.55 28.31
C ARG A 418 5.49 -10.53 28.18
N LEU A 419 4.89 -11.57 27.59
CA LEU A 419 3.44 -11.73 27.57
C LEU A 419 2.84 -11.88 28.97
N CYS A 420 3.57 -12.47 29.91
CA CYS A 420 3.15 -12.64 31.30
C CYS A 420 3.34 -11.39 32.19
N GLN A 421 4.21 -10.45 31.82
CA GLN A 421 4.55 -9.29 32.66
C GLN A 421 3.38 -8.41 33.15
N PRO A 422 2.27 -8.23 32.39
CA PRO A 422 1.14 -7.41 32.85
C PRO A 422 0.34 -7.97 34.03
N PHE A 423 0.57 -9.24 34.39
CA PHE A 423 -0.10 -9.97 35.47
C PHE A 423 0.86 -10.18 36.65
#